data_AF-A0A945QEC4-F1
#
_entry.id   AF-A0A945QEC4-F1
#
_cell.length_a   1.000
_cell.length_b   1.000
_cell.length_c   1.000
_cell.angle_alpha   90.00
_cell.angle_beta   90.00
_cell.angle_gamma   90.00
#
_symmetry.space_group_name_H-M   'P 1'
#
loop_
_entity.id
_entity.type
_entity.pdbx_description
1 polymer ?
#
loop_
_entity_poly.entity_id
_entity_poly.type
_entity_poly.pdbx_seq_one_letter_code
_entity_poly.pdbx_strand_id
1 'polypeptide(L)'
;AGFRNQENLRRYVQPLQLFQQLLALLVPGDENADAAADRCGVLDDQMIERFKDFVRAGLDRGENLQHLLAVGEAPAGGFFEGRVGTNQAVRIFTGGPVPDGADAVVIQEVTSRDGECVTIEKTLEPGKNIRPMGQDFKTGDTCLKAGTLLSPRHIGLAAAMNVVDLPVHAKPRIAILSTGNELVAPGGTPGQSQIIGSNGPALAAFITDNGGEAIDLGIAPDDPKTLGSMAEKAKGCDFFVTTGGVSVGDHDIIQEVLKQAGLEVNFWGVAMRPGKPLLFGHIGPMPFLGFPGNPVSTMVCAVIFLKPAMAVLCGTDKVANPVLTAKISCDLRQNDAREDYVRARLTLDDEGTVIATPFSRQDSAMISVLGAADALIRRMPHAPAVQAGAMVSILPLSNGLPSKM
;
A
#
# COMPACT_ATOMS: atom_id res chain seq x y z
N ALA A 1 18.27 -44.08 10.07
CA ALA A 1 19.74 -44.02 10.21
C ALA A 1 20.33 -43.82 8.81
N GLY A 2 21.19 -42.87 8.50
CA GLY A 2 21.89 -41.83 9.25
C GLY A 2 22.43 -40.81 8.23
N PHE A 3 22.92 -39.68 8.72
CA PHE A 3 23.55 -38.59 7.92
C PHE A 3 22.62 -37.73 7.05
N ARG A 4 21.50 -37.22 7.60
CA ARG A 4 21.00 -35.91 7.18
C ARG A 4 21.72 -34.85 8.00
N ASN A 5 22.85 -34.43 7.43
CA ASN A 5 23.86 -33.54 7.96
C ASN A 5 23.26 -32.31 8.69
N GLN A 6 23.70 -32.03 9.92
CA GLN A 6 23.32 -30.82 10.67
C GLN A 6 23.67 -29.52 9.90
N GLU A 7 24.57 -29.59 8.91
CA GLU A 7 24.84 -28.49 7.98
C GLU A 7 23.64 -28.13 7.06
N ASN A 8 22.76 -29.08 6.71
CA ASN A 8 21.57 -28.77 5.92
C ASN A 8 20.52 -27.98 6.71
N LEU A 9 20.54 -28.06 8.05
CA LEU A 9 19.68 -27.21 8.90
C LEU A 9 20.16 -25.75 8.93
N ARG A 10 21.43 -25.48 8.57
CA ARG A 10 21.94 -24.11 8.36
C ARG A 10 21.66 -23.55 6.96
N ARG A 11 21.24 -24.40 6.01
CA ARG A 11 20.96 -23.98 4.62
C ARG A 11 19.54 -23.47 4.42
N TYR A 12 18.59 -23.80 5.29
CA TYR A 12 17.20 -23.39 5.12
C TYR A 12 16.75 -22.52 6.28
N VAL A 13 16.29 -21.33 5.96
CA VAL A 13 15.67 -20.42 6.94
C VAL A 13 14.16 -20.45 6.81
N GLN A 14 13.48 -20.23 7.94
CA GLN A 14 12.04 -19.93 7.92
C GLN A 14 11.83 -18.56 7.27
N PRO A 15 10.72 -18.33 6.54
CA PRO A 15 10.45 -17.03 5.91
C PRO A 15 10.62 -15.83 6.86
N LEU A 16 10.20 -15.95 8.11
CA LEU A 16 10.33 -14.91 9.13
C LEU A 16 11.79 -14.51 9.42
N GLN A 17 12.71 -15.47 9.44
CA GLN A 17 14.11 -15.21 9.75
C GLN A 17 14.82 -14.48 8.60
N LEU A 18 14.53 -14.88 7.36
CA LEU A 18 15.01 -14.13 6.19
C LEU A 18 14.47 -12.71 6.22
N PHE A 19 13.17 -12.57 6.49
CA PHE A 19 12.50 -11.28 6.54
C PHE A 19 13.17 -10.31 7.51
N GLN A 20 13.50 -10.76 8.73
CA GLN A 20 14.18 -9.93 9.72
C GLN A 20 15.56 -9.45 9.27
N GLN A 21 16.35 -10.29 8.59
CA GLN A 21 17.65 -9.87 8.07
C GLN A 21 17.55 -8.95 6.86
N LEU A 22 16.58 -9.21 5.99
CA LEU A 22 16.29 -8.35 4.85
C LEU A 22 15.95 -6.94 5.31
N LEU A 23 15.03 -6.81 6.28
CA LEU A 23 14.62 -5.51 6.81
C LEU A 23 15.77 -4.72 7.43
N ALA A 24 16.76 -5.39 8.02
CA ALA A 24 17.92 -4.73 8.63
C ALA A 24 18.85 -4.05 7.62
N LEU A 25 18.74 -4.39 6.33
CA LEU A 25 19.54 -3.78 5.25
C LEU A 25 18.80 -2.66 4.52
N LEU A 26 17.51 -2.44 4.81
CA LEU A 26 16.69 -1.47 4.09
C LEU A 26 16.79 -0.11 4.75
N VAL A 27 17.19 0.87 3.96
CA VAL A 27 17.17 2.28 4.32
C VAL A 27 16.17 2.96 3.39
N PRO A 28 15.17 3.71 3.92
CA PRO A 28 14.27 4.47 3.07
C PRO A 28 15.02 5.38 2.09
N GLY A 29 14.44 5.59 0.90
CA GLY A 29 15.02 6.51 -0.09
C GLY A 29 15.10 7.96 0.42
N ASP A 30 15.93 8.76 -0.25
CA ASP A 30 16.19 10.17 0.12
C ASP A 30 14.91 10.96 0.43
N GLU A 31 14.97 11.70 1.54
CA GLU A 31 13.92 12.58 2.06
C GLU A 31 13.78 13.82 1.17
N ASN A 32 12.55 14.32 1.01
CA ASN A 32 12.14 15.53 0.28
C ASN A 32 11.99 15.44 -1.26
N ALA A 33 10.78 15.11 -1.74
CA ALA A 33 10.17 15.97 -2.77
C ALA A 33 8.65 15.88 -2.86
N ASP A 34 8.11 16.67 -3.78
CA ASP A 34 6.70 16.94 -4.02
C ASP A 34 5.89 15.69 -4.45
N ALA A 35 4.79 15.46 -3.72
CA ALA A 35 3.81 14.40 -3.97
C ALA A 35 3.09 14.50 -5.33
N ALA A 36 3.04 15.68 -5.97
CA ALA A 36 2.37 15.86 -7.26
C ALA A 36 3.13 15.22 -8.45
N ALA A 37 4.40 14.87 -8.28
CA ALA A 37 5.32 14.46 -9.36
C ALA A 37 5.54 12.93 -9.51
N ASP A 38 4.59 12.10 -9.06
CA ASP A 38 4.61 10.63 -9.21
C ASP A 38 5.68 9.90 -8.36
N ARG A 39 5.57 10.06 -7.03
CA ARG A 39 6.36 9.36 -6.00
C ARG A 39 5.53 8.30 -5.27
N CYS A 40 6.13 7.50 -4.38
CA CYS A 40 5.44 6.36 -3.74
C CYS A 40 4.22 6.77 -2.87
N GLY A 41 4.04 8.07 -2.64
CA GLY A 41 2.89 8.64 -1.95
C GLY A 41 2.95 8.45 -0.44
N VAL A 42 4.09 8.09 0.15
CA VAL A 42 4.25 8.02 1.61
C VAL A 42 4.80 9.34 2.12
N LEU A 43 4.07 9.99 3.05
CA LEU A 43 4.45 11.26 3.64
C LEU A 43 5.74 11.14 4.46
N ASP A 44 6.64 12.09 4.28
CA ASP A 44 7.99 12.09 4.84
C ASP A 44 8.13 13.06 6.03
N ASP A 45 7.40 14.19 6.02
CA ASP A 45 7.42 15.18 7.10
C ASP A 45 6.00 15.65 7.51
N GLN A 46 5.88 16.18 8.72
CA GLN A 46 4.64 16.78 9.24
C GLN A 46 4.39 18.14 8.58
N MET A 47 3.13 18.40 8.24
CA MET A 47 2.72 19.65 7.60
C MET A 47 1.69 20.38 8.43
N ILE A 48 1.98 21.63 8.79
CA ILE A 48 1.00 22.62 9.23
C ILE A 48 1.55 24.01 8.87
N GLU A 49 0.78 24.79 8.12
CA GLU A 49 0.72 26.23 8.34
C GLU A 49 -0.57 26.79 7.72
N ARG A 50 -1.42 27.42 8.55
CA ARG A 50 -2.52 28.24 8.05
C ARG A 50 -2.31 29.68 8.51
N PHE A 51 -2.47 30.61 7.57
CA PHE A 51 -2.46 32.04 7.83
C PHE A 51 -3.87 32.54 8.18
N LYS A 52 -3.90 33.28 9.30
CA LYS A 52 -4.90 34.24 9.79
C LYS A 52 -6.23 33.74 10.39
N ASP A 53 -6.50 34.36 11.53
CA ASP A 53 -7.64 34.21 12.44
C ASP A 53 -8.91 34.91 11.93
N PHE A 54 -10.07 34.29 12.15
CA PHE A 54 -11.35 35.00 12.21
C PHE A 54 -12.25 34.47 13.33
N VAL A 55 -12.37 35.24 14.42
CA VAL A 55 -13.19 34.97 15.62
C VAL A 55 -14.39 35.93 15.62
N ARG A 56 -15.60 35.46 16.01
CA ARG A 56 -16.42 35.92 17.18
C ARG A 56 -17.93 35.63 17.04
N ALA A 57 -18.55 35.40 18.20
CA ALA A 57 -20.00 35.39 18.45
C ALA A 57 -20.31 36.54 19.43
N GLY A 58 -21.44 37.23 19.27
CA GLY A 58 -21.87 38.34 20.12
C GLY A 58 -23.15 38.01 20.91
N LEU A 59 -23.28 38.58 22.11
CA LEU A 59 -24.42 38.41 23.03
C LEU A 59 -25.19 39.74 23.16
N ASP A 60 -26.40 39.80 22.61
CA ASP A 60 -27.52 40.62 23.08
C ASP A 60 -28.84 40.01 22.57
N ARG A 61 -29.61 39.39 23.47
CA ARG A 61 -30.87 38.70 23.14
C ARG A 61 -32.04 39.49 23.71
N GLY A 62 -32.92 39.96 22.84
CA GLY A 62 -34.26 40.42 23.24
C GLY A 62 -35.11 39.25 23.73
N GLU A 63 -36.14 39.52 24.53
CA GLU A 63 -36.99 38.49 25.16
C GLU A 63 -37.92 37.76 24.18
N ASN A 64 -38.06 38.22 22.93
CA ASN A 64 -38.99 37.63 21.94
C ASN A 64 -38.36 37.48 20.55
N LEU A 65 -37.76 36.32 20.27
CA LEU A 65 -37.08 35.99 19.00
C LEU A 65 -38.04 35.45 17.92
N GLN A 66 -39.36 35.50 18.13
CA GLN A 66 -40.33 35.01 17.16
C GLN A 66 -40.38 35.87 15.89
N HIS A 67 -40.12 37.17 15.98
CA HIS A 67 -40.16 38.08 14.82
C HIS A 67 -38.88 38.93 14.79
N LEU A 68 -38.15 38.84 13.69
CA LEU A 68 -36.88 39.52 13.47
C LEU A 68 -36.94 40.40 12.23
N LEU A 69 -36.26 41.54 12.25
CA LEU A 69 -36.08 42.41 11.09
C LEU A 69 -34.87 41.94 10.28
N ALA A 70 -35.06 41.59 9.01
CA ALA A 70 -33.99 41.27 8.07
C ALA A 70 -33.26 42.55 7.65
N VAL A 71 -32.07 42.79 8.22
CA VAL A 71 -31.29 44.02 8.01
C VAL A 71 -30.22 43.91 6.93
N GLY A 72 -30.08 42.73 6.30
CA GLY A 72 -29.12 42.53 5.23
C GLY A 72 -28.93 41.07 4.85
N GLU A 73 -27.94 40.86 3.98
CA GLU A 73 -27.54 39.56 3.45
C GLU A 73 -26.02 39.47 3.36
N ALA A 74 -25.45 38.32 3.73
CA ALA A 74 -24.05 37.96 3.56
C ALA A 74 -23.95 36.81 2.54
N PRO A 75 -23.65 37.10 1.26
CA PRO A 75 -23.56 36.06 0.22
C PRO A 75 -22.34 35.15 0.44
N ALA A 76 -22.31 34.00 -0.23
CA ALA A 76 -21.14 33.11 -0.20
C ALA A 76 -19.89 33.84 -0.72
N GLY A 77 -18.79 33.79 0.04
CA GLY A 77 -17.56 34.53 -0.26
C GLY A 77 -17.60 36.02 0.13
N GLY A 78 -18.72 36.52 0.65
CA GLY A 78 -18.87 37.85 1.22
C GLY A 78 -19.13 37.82 2.73
N PHE A 79 -19.30 39.00 3.32
CA PHE A 79 -19.65 39.16 4.74
C PHE A 79 -20.57 40.37 4.93
N PHE A 80 -21.27 40.42 6.05
CA PHE A 80 -22.06 41.58 6.45
C PHE A 80 -21.18 42.51 7.30
N GLU A 81 -21.01 43.76 6.87
CA GLU A 81 -20.13 44.75 7.54
C GLU A 81 -20.73 45.32 8.84
N GLY A 82 -22.06 45.20 9.01
CA GLY A 82 -22.76 45.70 10.19
C GLY A 82 -22.75 44.72 11.38
N ARG A 83 -23.40 45.13 12.47
CA ARG A 83 -23.69 44.29 13.63
C ARG A 83 -25.17 43.95 13.65
N VAL A 84 -25.50 42.69 13.89
CA VAL A 84 -26.87 42.25 14.16
C VAL A 84 -27.27 42.76 15.54
N GLY A 85 -28.26 43.65 15.57
CA GLY A 85 -28.82 44.20 16.80
C GLY A 85 -29.97 43.35 17.36
N THR A 86 -30.55 43.81 18.47
CA THR A 86 -31.71 43.20 19.11
C THR A 86 -32.86 43.06 18.11
N ASN A 87 -33.49 41.88 18.04
CA ASN A 87 -34.60 41.56 17.13
C ASN A 87 -34.29 41.78 15.64
N GLN A 88 -33.03 41.66 15.24
CA GLN A 88 -32.61 41.71 13.83
C GLN A 88 -32.06 40.35 13.38
N ALA A 89 -32.08 40.12 12.08
CA ALA A 89 -31.50 38.96 11.43
C ALA A 89 -30.78 39.39 10.14
N VAL A 90 -29.77 38.62 9.76
CA VAL A 90 -29.10 38.75 8.47
C VAL A 90 -29.24 37.42 7.75
N ARG A 91 -29.57 37.46 6.46
CA ARG A 91 -29.57 36.25 5.63
C ARG A 91 -28.12 35.84 5.39
N ILE A 92 -27.78 34.61 5.72
CA ILE A 92 -26.44 34.05 5.45
C ILE A 92 -26.57 32.78 4.63
N PHE A 93 -25.48 32.39 3.97
CA PHE A 93 -25.39 31.11 3.27
C PHE A 93 -24.40 30.19 3.98
N THR A 94 -24.52 28.88 3.72
CA THR A 94 -23.61 27.88 4.28
C THR A 94 -22.17 28.19 3.90
N GLY A 95 -21.28 28.24 4.89
CA GLY A 95 -19.86 28.59 4.73
C GLY A 95 -19.55 30.08 4.89
N GLY A 96 -20.57 30.95 4.98
CA GLY A 96 -20.37 32.37 5.31
C GLY A 96 -19.98 32.59 6.77
N PRO A 97 -19.21 33.63 7.08
CA PRO A 97 -18.92 34.01 8.46
C PRO A 97 -20.19 34.46 9.18
N VAL A 98 -20.35 34.04 10.44
CA VAL A 98 -21.47 34.49 11.28
C VAL A 98 -21.28 35.99 11.57
N PRO A 99 -22.28 36.85 11.29
CA PRO A 99 -22.17 38.28 11.54
C PRO A 99 -22.00 38.63 13.02
N ASP A 100 -21.29 39.72 13.29
CA ASP A 100 -21.14 40.23 14.66
C ASP A 100 -22.50 40.48 15.30
N GLY A 101 -22.65 40.10 16.58
CA GLY A 101 -23.91 40.23 17.32
C GLY A 101 -24.88 39.06 17.17
N ALA A 102 -24.68 38.16 16.21
CA ALA A 102 -25.42 36.90 16.13
C ALA A 102 -24.75 35.80 16.97
N ASP A 103 -25.57 34.91 17.54
CA ASP A 103 -25.11 33.77 18.34
C ASP A 103 -25.79 32.43 17.97
N ALA A 104 -26.63 32.42 16.94
CA ALA A 104 -27.25 31.20 16.40
C ALA A 104 -27.65 31.40 14.95
N VAL A 105 -27.77 30.28 14.21
CA VAL A 105 -28.25 30.26 12.83
C VAL A 105 -29.48 29.37 12.74
N VAL A 106 -30.56 29.90 12.18
CA VAL A 106 -31.78 29.15 11.90
C VAL A 106 -31.86 28.80 10.42
N ILE A 107 -32.24 27.56 10.12
CA ILE A 107 -32.44 27.11 8.74
C ILE A 107 -33.74 27.71 8.18
N GLN A 108 -33.75 28.09 6.90
CA GLN A 108 -34.89 28.77 6.29
C GLN A 108 -36.17 27.91 6.28
N GLU A 109 -36.05 26.58 6.36
CA GLU A 109 -37.16 25.63 6.36
C GLU A 109 -38.01 25.69 7.63
N VAL A 110 -37.55 26.38 8.67
CA VAL A 110 -38.30 26.62 9.92
C VAL A 110 -38.54 28.11 10.18
N THR A 111 -38.42 28.92 9.13
CA THR A 111 -38.77 30.34 9.16
C THR A 111 -39.76 30.68 8.06
N SER A 112 -40.54 31.73 8.28
CA SER A 112 -41.34 32.38 7.24
C SER A 112 -40.89 33.83 7.09
N ARG A 113 -41.04 34.39 5.88
CA ARG A 113 -40.62 35.77 5.59
C ARG A 113 -41.74 36.52 4.89
N ASP A 114 -42.06 37.70 5.43
CA ASP A 114 -42.96 38.68 4.82
C ASP A 114 -42.23 40.03 4.75
N GLY A 115 -41.82 40.42 3.54
CA GLY A 115 -40.98 41.60 3.32
C GLY A 115 -39.65 41.52 4.09
N GLU A 116 -39.46 42.43 5.04
CA GLU A 116 -38.30 42.47 5.93
C GLU A 116 -38.54 41.75 7.26
N CYS A 117 -39.76 41.26 7.53
CA CYS A 117 -40.04 40.51 8.75
C CYS A 117 -39.77 39.01 8.54
N VAL A 118 -38.94 38.43 9.40
CA VAL A 118 -38.65 36.99 9.47
C VAL A 118 -39.28 36.45 10.74
N THR A 119 -40.15 35.46 10.59
CA THR A 119 -40.75 34.75 11.73
C THR A 119 -40.04 33.42 11.95
N ILE A 120 -39.66 33.12 13.19
CA ILE A 120 -39.06 31.85 13.57
C ILE A 120 -40.11 30.96 14.23
N GLU A 121 -40.33 29.77 13.68
CA GLU A 121 -41.39 28.85 14.14
C GLU A 121 -40.97 27.93 15.29
N LYS A 122 -39.68 27.94 15.65
CA LYS A 122 -39.08 27.10 16.71
C LYS A 122 -38.19 27.90 17.64
N THR A 123 -37.98 27.39 18.86
CA THR A 123 -37.04 27.99 19.81
C THR A 123 -35.61 27.97 19.28
N LEU A 124 -34.90 29.09 19.40
CA LEU A 124 -33.52 29.26 18.95
C LEU A 124 -32.51 29.07 20.10
N GLU A 125 -31.74 27.99 20.04
CA GLU A 125 -30.68 27.69 21.02
C GLU A 125 -29.38 28.44 20.67
N PRO A 126 -28.66 29.03 21.66
CA PRO A 126 -27.33 29.59 21.42
C PRO A 126 -26.35 28.57 20.83
N GLY A 127 -25.51 29.01 19.90
CA GLY A 127 -24.51 28.20 19.22
C GLY A 127 -25.08 27.24 18.16
N LYS A 128 -26.41 27.16 18.00
CA LYS A 128 -27.02 26.21 17.06
C LYS A 128 -26.63 26.55 15.63
N ASN A 129 -26.23 25.52 14.89
CA ASN A 129 -25.80 25.59 13.48
C ASN A 129 -24.59 26.52 13.24
N ILE A 130 -23.85 26.88 14.29
CA ILE A 130 -22.57 27.59 14.19
C ILE A 130 -21.45 26.56 14.32
N ARG A 131 -20.51 26.59 13.37
CA ARG A 131 -19.28 25.80 13.42
C ARG A 131 -18.17 26.66 14.01
N PRO A 132 -17.68 26.37 15.23
CA PRO A 132 -16.63 27.19 15.83
C PRO A 132 -15.31 27.11 15.07
N MET A 133 -14.48 28.14 15.21
CA MET A 133 -13.11 28.12 14.70
C MET A 133 -12.35 26.92 15.24
N GLY A 134 -11.58 26.27 14.37
CA GLY A 134 -10.74 25.15 14.76
C GLY A 134 -11.51 23.91 15.21
N GLN A 135 -12.79 23.79 14.81
CA GLN A 135 -13.59 22.58 15.01
C GLN A 135 -12.95 21.37 14.31
N ASP A 136 -12.35 21.57 13.13
CA ASP A 136 -11.72 20.51 12.33
C ASP A 136 -10.25 20.32 12.75
N PHE A 137 -9.44 21.37 12.66
CA PHE A 137 -8.05 21.40 13.10
C PHE A 137 -7.61 22.81 13.50
N LYS A 138 -6.60 22.89 14.36
CA LYS A 138 -6.00 24.14 14.87
C LYS A 138 -4.55 24.28 14.43
N THR A 139 -4.07 25.52 14.47
CA THR A 139 -2.63 25.78 14.32
C THR A 139 -1.85 25.01 15.37
N GLY A 140 -0.87 24.21 14.92
CA GLY A 140 -0.05 23.33 15.77
C GLY A 140 -0.51 21.87 15.83
N ASP A 141 -1.68 21.51 15.30
CA ASP A 141 -2.14 20.11 15.24
C ASP A 141 -1.47 19.28 14.13
N THR A 142 -0.77 18.20 14.47
CA THR A 142 -0.27 17.23 13.47
C THR A 142 -1.43 16.46 12.82
N CYS A 143 -1.91 16.95 11.68
CA CYS A 143 -3.05 16.37 10.96
C CYS A 143 -2.68 15.17 10.07
N LEU A 144 -1.43 15.12 9.59
CA LEU A 144 -0.86 14.00 8.85
C LEU A 144 0.49 13.62 9.48
N LYS A 145 0.71 12.32 9.69
CA LYS A 145 1.95 11.78 10.27
C LYS A 145 2.86 11.24 9.17
N ALA A 146 4.17 11.44 9.30
CA ALA A 146 5.17 10.77 8.49
C ALA A 146 4.96 9.24 8.49
N GLY A 147 5.32 8.56 7.39
CA GLY A 147 5.03 7.15 7.13
C GLY A 147 3.58 6.86 6.67
N THR A 148 2.75 7.90 6.52
CA THR A 148 1.36 7.74 6.03
C THR A 148 1.33 7.61 4.51
N LEU A 149 0.86 6.45 4.03
CA LEU A 149 0.46 6.30 2.63
C LEU A 149 -0.72 7.25 2.32
N LEU A 150 -0.45 8.23 1.46
CA LEU A 150 -1.38 9.23 0.98
C LEU A 150 -2.45 8.58 0.12
N SER A 151 -3.67 9.08 0.28
CA SER A 151 -4.85 8.65 -0.46
C SER A 151 -5.66 9.91 -0.76
N PRO A 152 -6.71 9.85 -1.60
CA PRO A 152 -7.47 11.05 -1.97
C PRO A 152 -7.96 11.88 -0.77
N ARG A 153 -8.34 11.22 0.34
CA ARG A 153 -8.72 11.89 1.60
C ARG A 153 -7.58 12.67 2.27
N HIS A 154 -6.34 12.16 2.19
CA HIS A 154 -5.17 12.83 2.77
C HIS A 154 -4.77 14.04 1.92
N ILE A 155 -4.86 13.92 0.60
CA ILE A 155 -4.65 15.04 -0.33
C ILE A 155 -5.70 16.15 -0.09
N GLY A 156 -6.97 15.79 0.08
CA GLY A 156 -8.02 16.74 0.41
C GLY A 156 -7.78 17.46 1.75
N LEU A 157 -7.29 16.74 2.76
CA LEU A 157 -6.93 17.33 4.05
C LEU A 157 -5.75 18.31 3.94
N ALA A 158 -4.69 17.93 3.22
CA ALA A 158 -3.55 18.82 2.96
C ALA A 158 -3.98 20.10 2.21
N ALA A 159 -4.79 19.96 1.17
CA ALA A 159 -5.33 21.09 0.42
C ALA A 159 -6.23 21.99 1.31
N ALA A 160 -7.05 21.42 2.20
CA ALA A 160 -7.86 22.18 3.14
C ALA A 160 -7.02 23.00 4.14
N MET A 161 -5.81 22.52 4.44
CA MET A 161 -4.79 23.23 5.22
C MET A 161 -3.98 24.24 4.40
N ASN A 162 -4.27 24.39 3.10
CA ASN A 162 -3.53 25.24 2.16
C ASN A 162 -2.06 24.81 1.97
N VAL A 163 -1.80 23.50 2.05
CA VAL A 163 -0.49 22.91 1.74
C VAL A 163 -0.47 22.54 0.26
N VAL A 164 0.43 23.16 -0.50
CA VAL A 164 0.53 23.00 -1.96
C VAL A 164 1.39 21.78 -2.32
N ASP A 165 2.56 21.67 -1.70
CA ASP A 165 3.51 20.58 -1.93
C ASP A 165 3.60 19.73 -0.66
N LEU A 166 3.67 18.41 -0.80
CA LEU A 166 3.87 17.50 0.33
C LEU A 166 5.21 16.76 0.17
N PRO A 167 6.09 16.76 1.20
CA PRO A 167 7.31 15.97 1.17
C PRO A 167 6.96 14.48 1.28
N VAL A 168 7.40 13.70 0.30
CA VAL A 168 7.21 12.24 0.25
C VAL A 168 8.51 11.51 -0.11
N HIS A 169 8.62 10.26 0.33
CA HIS A 169 9.74 9.39 -0.03
C HIS A 169 9.81 9.15 -1.55
N ALA A 170 11.03 9.08 -2.08
CA ALA A 170 11.27 8.67 -3.47
C ALA A 170 10.78 7.22 -3.71
N LYS A 171 10.37 6.91 -4.95
CA LYS A 171 10.10 5.52 -5.33
C LYS A 171 11.42 4.74 -5.30
N PRO A 172 11.48 3.56 -4.64
CA PRO A 172 12.68 2.73 -4.70
C PRO A 172 12.91 2.22 -6.13
N ARG A 173 14.13 2.36 -6.61
CA ARG A 173 14.59 1.87 -7.91
C ARG A 173 15.04 0.43 -7.76
N ILE A 174 14.34 -0.48 -8.44
CA ILE A 174 14.53 -1.92 -8.27
C ILE A 174 14.96 -2.51 -9.61
N ALA A 175 16.21 -2.94 -9.68
CA ALA A 175 16.75 -3.61 -10.85
C ALA A 175 16.24 -5.05 -10.96
N ILE A 176 15.84 -5.45 -12.16
CA ILE A 176 15.39 -6.82 -12.46
C ILE A 176 16.28 -7.38 -13.57
N LEU A 177 16.85 -8.56 -13.35
CA LEU A 177 17.57 -9.31 -14.37
C LEU A 177 17.03 -10.73 -14.48
N SER A 178 16.52 -11.09 -15.65
CA SER A 178 16.19 -12.48 -15.96
C SER A 178 17.41 -13.20 -16.52
N THR A 179 17.53 -14.50 -16.27
CA THR A 179 18.61 -15.33 -16.83
C THR A 179 18.08 -16.67 -17.31
N GLY A 180 18.66 -17.17 -18.39
CA GLY A 180 18.34 -18.47 -18.95
C GLY A 180 18.44 -18.48 -20.47
N ASN A 181 19.24 -19.40 -21.01
CA ASN A 181 19.36 -19.59 -22.47
C ASN A 181 18.05 -20.06 -23.13
N GLU A 182 17.15 -20.65 -22.35
CA GLU A 182 15.80 -21.03 -22.77
C GLU A 182 14.87 -19.82 -22.95
N LEU A 183 15.21 -18.64 -22.45
CA LEU A 183 14.28 -17.52 -22.43
C LEU A 183 14.36 -16.68 -23.71
N VAL A 184 13.20 -16.30 -24.24
CA VAL A 184 13.05 -15.21 -25.22
C VAL A 184 12.04 -14.19 -24.71
N ALA A 185 12.22 -12.92 -25.09
CA ALA A 185 11.32 -11.86 -24.67
C ALA A 185 9.89 -12.04 -25.23
N PRO A 186 8.85 -11.56 -24.53
CA PRO A 186 7.49 -11.49 -25.06
C PRO A 186 7.44 -10.78 -26.42
N GLY A 187 6.64 -11.30 -27.35
CA GLY A 187 6.59 -10.84 -28.74
C GLY A 187 7.63 -11.50 -29.67
N GLY A 188 8.62 -12.20 -29.11
CA GLY A 188 9.52 -13.06 -29.88
C GLY A 188 8.87 -14.38 -30.31
N THR A 189 9.51 -15.06 -31.27
CA THR A 189 9.16 -16.44 -31.67
C THR A 189 10.12 -17.42 -30.99
N PRO A 190 9.67 -18.27 -30.05
CA PRO A 190 10.54 -19.24 -29.40
C PRO A 190 11.09 -20.27 -30.39
N GLY A 191 12.39 -20.57 -30.27
CA GLY A 191 12.99 -21.77 -30.86
C GLY A 191 12.54 -23.07 -30.17
N GLN A 192 13.05 -24.20 -30.66
CA GLN A 192 12.65 -25.54 -30.22
C GLN A 192 12.83 -25.81 -28.71
N SER A 193 13.85 -25.19 -28.10
CA SER A 193 14.19 -25.36 -26.68
C SER A 193 14.01 -24.06 -25.89
N GLN A 194 13.15 -23.17 -26.37
CA GLN A 194 12.92 -21.87 -25.75
C GLN A 194 11.48 -21.68 -25.28
N ILE A 195 11.32 -20.83 -24.29
CA ILE A 195 10.05 -20.42 -23.69
C ILE A 195 10.02 -18.88 -23.57
N ILE A 196 8.82 -18.32 -23.47
CA ILE A 196 8.65 -16.88 -23.29
C ILE A 196 8.98 -16.49 -21.83
N GLY A 197 9.90 -15.55 -21.66
CA GLY A 197 10.23 -14.95 -20.37
C GLY A 197 9.08 -14.10 -19.84
N SER A 198 8.36 -14.60 -18.85
CA SER A 198 7.21 -13.90 -18.23
C SER A 198 7.55 -13.22 -16.90
N ASN A 199 8.61 -13.66 -16.22
CA ASN A 199 8.92 -13.18 -14.86
C ASN A 199 9.37 -11.72 -14.82
N GLY A 200 10.24 -11.28 -15.75
CA GLY A 200 10.71 -9.89 -15.82
C GLY A 200 9.55 -8.89 -15.92
N PRO A 201 8.69 -8.99 -16.96
CA PRO A 201 7.51 -8.14 -17.09
C PRO A 201 6.55 -8.22 -15.90
N ALA A 202 6.34 -9.42 -15.34
CA ALA A 202 5.46 -9.59 -14.18
C ALA A 202 6.01 -8.91 -12.92
N LEU A 203 7.33 -9.01 -12.67
CA LEU A 203 8.00 -8.31 -11.57
C LEU A 203 8.00 -6.80 -11.79
N ALA A 204 8.23 -6.33 -13.01
CA ALA A 204 8.21 -4.90 -13.32
C ALA A 204 6.83 -4.29 -13.01
N ALA A 205 5.75 -4.94 -13.46
CA ALA A 205 4.39 -4.53 -13.13
C ALA A 205 4.14 -4.58 -11.61
N PHE A 206 4.58 -5.66 -10.95
CA PHE A 206 4.44 -5.80 -9.50
C PHE A 206 5.14 -4.68 -8.72
N ILE A 207 6.34 -4.29 -9.13
CA ILE A 207 7.09 -3.21 -8.48
C ILE A 207 6.36 -1.89 -8.65
N THR A 208 5.90 -1.58 -9.87
CA THR A 208 5.11 -0.37 -10.13
C THR A 208 3.83 -0.32 -9.28
N ASP A 209 3.08 -1.42 -9.21
CA ASP A 209 1.85 -1.52 -8.42
C ASP A 209 2.09 -1.36 -6.90
N ASN A 210 3.32 -1.56 -6.43
CA ASN A 210 3.70 -1.44 -5.03
C ASN A 210 4.53 -0.18 -4.74
N GLY A 211 4.52 0.80 -5.66
CA GLY A 211 5.09 2.13 -5.43
C GLY A 211 6.59 2.23 -5.71
N GLY A 212 7.20 1.26 -6.40
CA GLY A 212 8.59 1.32 -6.85
C GLY A 212 8.75 1.69 -8.32
N GLU A 213 10.00 1.92 -8.73
CA GLU A 213 10.41 2.09 -10.12
C GLU A 213 11.16 0.83 -10.58
N ALA A 214 10.61 0.12 -11.57
CA ALA A 214 11.23 -1.08 -12.12
C ALA A 214 12.29 -0.72 -13.17
N ILE A 215 13.54 -1.15 -12.94
CA ILE A 215 14.64 -1.03 -13.90
C ILE A 215 14.87 -2.41 -14.54
N ASP A 216 14.20 -2.67 -15.67
CA ASP A 216 14.33 -3.94 -16.39
C ASP A 216 15.67 -3.99 -17.16
N LEU A 217 16.58 -4.85 -16.71
CA LEU A 217 17.88 -5.08 -17.32
C LEU A 217 17.82 -6.11 -18.47
N GLY A 218 16.66 -6.75 -18.66
CA GLY A 218 16.40 -7.72 -19.71
C GLY A 218 16.71 -9.16 -19.33
N ILE A 219 16.95 -9.99 -20.35
CA ILE A 219 17.28 -11.41 -20.23
C ILE A 219 18.76 -11.58 -20.56
N ALA A 220 19.56 -11.97 -19.57
CA ALA A 220 20.94 -12.39 -19.78
C ALA A 220 21.00 -13.84 -20.26
N PRO A 221 21.84 -14.16 -21.26
CA PRO A 221 22.24 -15.54 -21.50
C PRO A 221 23.04 -16.07 -20.30
N ASP A 222 23.12 -17.40 -20.16
CA ASP A 222 23.92 -18.06 -19.12
C ASP A 222 25.42 -18.03 -19.47
N ASP A 223 25.94 -16.83 -19.74
CA ASP A 223 27.34 -16.52 -20.01
C ASP A 223 27.87 -15.58 -18.92
N PRO A 224 28.91 -15.96 -18.16
CA PRO A 224 29.42 -15.17 -17.04
C PRO A 224 29.76 -13.72 -17.36
N LYS A 225 30.32 -13.46 -18.56
CA LYS A 225 30.73 -12.11 -18.95
C LYS A 225 29.54 -11.22 -19.22
N THR A 226 28.60 -11.71 -20.01
CA THR A 226 27.38 -10.98 -20.36
C THR A 226 26.54 -10.72 -19.12
N LEU A 227 26.31 -11.75 -18.30
CA LEU A 227 25.56 -11.63 -17.06
C LEU A 227 26.20 -10.60 -16.11
N GLY A 228 27.52 -10.64 -15.94
CA GLY A 228 28.25 -9.67 -15.13
C GLY A 228 28.07 -8.24 -15.65
N SER A 229 28.24 -8.03 -16.96
CA SER A 229 28.07 -6.70 -17.58
C SER A 229 26.65 -6.15 -17.47
N MET A 230 25.64 -7.02 -17.47
CA MET A 230 24.24 -6.63 -17.30
C MET A 230 23.95 -6.34 -15.83
N ALA A 231 24.43 -7.17 -14.90
CA ALA A 231 24.29 -6.96 -13.46
C ALA A 231 24.96 -5.67 -12.99
N GLU A 232 26.07 -5.26 -13.61
CA GLU A 232 26.73 -3.97 -13.34
C GLU A 232 25.81 -2.77 -13.56
N LYS A 233 24.80 -2.88 -14.44
CA LYS A 233 23.80 -1.83 -14.66
C LYS A 233 22.82 -1.67 -13.49
N ALA A 234 22.80 -2.60 -12.54
CA ALA A 234 22.03 -2.47 -11.29
C ALA A 234 22.68 -1.47 -10.31
N LYS A 235 23.94 -1.08 -10.53
CA LYS A 235 24.64 -0.11 -9.66
C LYS A 235 23.86 1.21 -9.57
N GLY A 236 23.65 1.69 -8.35
CA GLY A 236 22.87 2.90 -8.07
C GLY A 236 21.35 2.67 -8.01
N CYS A 237 20.89 1.42 -8.05
CA CYS A 237 19.54 1.04 -7.64
C CYS A 237 19.51 0.75 -6.12
N ASP A 238 18.31 0.83 -5.54
CA ASP A 238 18.08 0.60 -4.10
C ASP A 238 17.94 -0.89 -3.77
N PHE A 239 17.60 -1.71 -4.78
CA PHE A 239 17.40 -3.15 -4.63
C PHE A 239 17.69 -3.87 -5.96
N PHE A 240 18.28 -5.07 -5.89
CA PHE A 240 18.49 -5.91 -7.07
C PHE A 240 17.80 -7.26 -6.97
N VAL A 241 17.04 -7.63 -8.01
CA VAL A 241 16.34 -8.91 -8.12
C VAL A 241 16.80 -9.65 -9.36
N THR A 242 17.13 -10.93 -9.21
CA THR A 242 17.26 -11.84 -10.36
C THR A 242 16.14 -12.87 -10.40
N THR A 243 15.85 -13.39 -11.58
CA THR A 243 14.93 -14.51 -11.77
C THR A 243 15.52 -15.54 -12.72
N GLY A 244 15.43 -16.81 -12.34
CA GLY A 244 16.13 -17.89 -13.05
C GLY A 244 17.55 -18.08 -12.52
N GLY A 245 18.23 -19.15 -12.94
CA GLY A 245 19.60 -19.47 -12.51
C GLY A 245 19.76 -19.95 -11.06
N VAL A 246 18.84 -19.59 -10.15
CA VAL A 246 18.88 -20.01 -8.74
C VAL A 246 18.35 -21.44 -8.57
N SER A 247 19.23 -22.43 -8.74
CA SER A 247 18.92 -23.85 -8.56
C SER A 247 19.85 -24.49 -7.54
N VAL A 248 19.38 -25.50 -6.80
CA VAL A 248 20.10 -26.20 -5.71
C VAL A 248 21.32 -27.05 -6.16
N GLY A 249 21.85 -26.82 -7.37
CA GLY A 249 22.98 -27.54 -7.95
C GLY A 249 24.32 -26.85 -7.71
N ASP A 250 25.41 -27.60 -7.86
CA ASP A 250 26.78 -27.19 -7.52
C ASP A 250 27.40 -26.12 -8.44
N HIS A 251 26.66 -25.60 -9.44
CA HIS A 251 27.11 -24.59 -10.40
C HIS A 251 26.00 -23.57 -10.71
N ASP A 252 25.68 -22.73 -9.72
CA ASP A 252 24.80 -21.57 -9.91
C ASP A 252 25.62 -20.39 -10.45
N ILE A 253 25.55 -20.18 -11.78
CA ILE A 253 26.28 -19.13 -12.50
C ILE A 253 25.95 -17.75 -11.92
N ILE A 254 24.74 -17.53 -11.40
CA ILE A 254 24.36 -16.25 -10.77
C ILE A 254 25.21 -16.01 -9.53
N GLN A 255 25.35 -17.02 -8.67
CA GLN A 255 26.19 -16.88 -7.48
C GLN A 255 27.65 -16.66 -7.83
N GLU A 256 28.18 -17.42 -8.79
CA GLU A 256 29.59 -17.30 -9.18
C GLU A 256 29.91 -15.91 -9.76
N VAL A 257 29.07 -15.42 -10.66
CA VAL A 257 29.27 -14.12 -11.32
C VAL A 257 29.02 -12.97 -10.35
N LEU A 258 27.93 -13.01 -9.58
CA LEU A 258 27.62 -11.92 -8.66
C LEU A 258 28.60 -11.87 -7.48
N LYS A 259 29.18 -13.00 -7.04
CA LYS A 259 30.27 -12.98 -6.04
C LYS A 259 31.49 -12.21 -6.53
N GLN A 260 31.82 -12.29 -7.82
CA GLN A 260 32.89 -11.49 -8.42
C GLN A 260 32.54 -9.99 -8.44
N ALA A 261 31.25 -9.67 -8.53
CA ALA A 261 30.73 -8.31 -8.40
C ALA A 261 30.56 -7.84 -6.94
N GLY A 262 30.96 -8.66 -5.95
CA GLY A 262 30.90 -8.32 -4.52
C GLY A 262 29.63 -8.77 -3.80
N LEU A 263 28.87 -9.73 -4.35
CA LEU A 263 27.73 -10.33 -3.66
C LEU A 263 28.19 -11.12 -2.44
N GLU A 264 27.74 -10.67 -1.27
CA GLU A 264 27.79 -11.41 -0.02
C GLU A 264 26.47 -12.18 0.16
N VAL A 265 26.56 -13.51 0.22
CA VAL A 265 25.37 -14.37 0.36
C VAL A 265 25.10 -14.65 1.83
N ASN A 266 23.93 -14.25 2.32
CA ASN A 266 23.48 -14.53 3.68
C ASN A 266 22.75 -15.87 3.78
N PHE A 267 21.82 -16.14 2.86
CA PHE A 267 21.05 -17.40 2.85
C PHE A 267 20.78 -17.91 1.44
N TRP A 268 20.63 -19.23 1.35
CA TRP A 268 20.27 -19.91 0.11
C TRP A 268 19.29 -21.04 0.39
N GLY A 269 18.02 -20.74 0.20
CA GLY A 269 16.92 -21.66 0.42
C GLY A 269 16.01 -21.24 1.56
N VAL A 270 14.71 -21.26 1.31
CA VAL A 270 13.67 -20.93 2.29
C VAL A 270 12.74 -22.13 2.46
N ALA A 271 12.32 -22.39 3.69
CA ALA A 271 11.34 -23.43 4.02
C ALA A 271 9.92 -23.00 3.62
N MET A 272 9.67 -22.78 2.33
CA MET A 272 8.36 -22.40 1.80
C MET A 272 7.96 -23.18 0.53
N ARG A 273 6.66 -23.18 0.23
CA ARG A 273 6.10 -23.73 -1.01
C ARG A 273 5.02 -22.79 -1.58
N PRO A 274 5.06 -22.47 -2.88
CA PRO A 274 6.23 -22.55 -3.77
C PRO A 274 7.34 -21.58 -3.32
N GLY A 275 8.53 -21.62 -3.94
CA GLY A 275 9.61 -20.64 -3.64
C GLY A 275 10.80 -21.16 -2.83
N LYS A 276 10.98 -22.48 -2.70
CA LYS A 276 12.12 -23.06 -1.96
C LYS A 276 13.49 -22.47 -2.37
N PRO A 277 13.88 -22.48 -3.66
CA PRO A 277 15.18 -21.92 -4.06
C PRO A 277 15.08 -20.40 -4.10
N LEU A 278 15.51 -19.73 -3.04
CA LEU A 278 15.60 -18.28 -2.97
C LEU A 278 16.97 -17.94 -2.39
N LEU A 279 17.68 -17.06 -3.08
CA LEU A 279 18.98 -16.55 -2.68
C LEU A 279 18.78 -15.16 -2.09
N PHE A 280 19.37 -14.91 -0.92
CA PHE A 280 19.37 -13.60 -0.29
C PHE A 280 20.79 -13.19 0.05
N GLY A 281 21.12 -11.94 -0.24
CA GLY A 281 22.43 -11.35 -0.05
C GLY A 281 22.41 -9.84 -0.20
N HIS A 282 23.59 -9.26 -0.36
CA HIS A 282 23.76 -7.85 -0.72
C HIS A 282 25.05 -7.63 -1.53
N ILE A 283 25.05 -6.59 -2.36
CA ILE A 283 26.23 -6.11 -3.09
C ILE A 283 26.56 -4.72 -2.54
N GLY A 284 27.60 -4.63 -1.69
CA GLY A 284 27.80 -3.44 -0.87
C GLY A 284 26.56 -3.18 0.01
N PRO A 285 25.97 -1.97 0.00
CA PRO A 285 24.74 -1.69 0.76
C PRO A 285 23.45 -2.15 0.04
N MET A 286 23.51 -2.50 -1.25
CA MET A 286 22.32 -2.82 -2.04
C MET A 286 21.83 -4.25 -1.73
N PRO A 287 20.63 -4.45 -1.16
CA PRO A 287 20.07 -5.77 -0.93
C PRO A 287 19.78 -6.50 -2.25
N PHE A 288 19.89 -7.82 -2.18
CA PHE A 288 19.74 -8.70 -3.33
C PHE A 288 18.82 -9.89 -3.04
N LEU A 289 17.89 -10.17 -3.96
CA LEU A 289 17.08 -11.39 -3.97
C LEU A 289 17.19 -12.12 -5.31
N GLY A 290 17.66 -13.36 -5.27
CA GLY A 290 17.61 -14.28 -6.40
C GLY A 290 16.39 -15.17 -6.31
N PHE A 291 15.42 -14.96 -7.19
CA PHE A 291 14.19 -15.72 -7.24
C PHE A 291 14.29 -16.99 -8.09
N PRO A 292 13.46 -18.01 -7.78
CA PRO A 292 13.31 -19.19 -8.63
C PRO A 292 12.94 -18.81 -10.08
N GLY A 293 13.26 -19.68 -11.04
CA GLY A 293 12.82 -19.51 -12.44
C GLY A 293 11.32 -19.79 -12.67
N ASN A 294 10.69 -20.61 -11.83
CA ASN A 294 9.27 -20.95 -11.98
C ASN A 294 8.36 -19.75 -11.67
N PRO A 295 7.49 -19.29 -12.60
CA PRO A 295 6.79 -18.00 -12.47
C PRO A 295 5.94 -17.83 -11.21
N VAL A 296 5.21 -18.87 -10.79
CA VAL A 296 4.40 -18.78 -9.56
C VAL A 296 5.30 -18.62 -8.35
N SER A 297 6.45 -19.30 -8.34
CA SER A 297 7.39 -19.19 -7.23
C SER A 297 7.97 -17.78 -7.16
N THR A 298 8.38 -17.21 -8.30
CA THR A 298 8.88 -15.83 -8.40
C THR A 298 7.89 -14.84 -7.83
N MET A 299 6.63 -14.91 -8.26
CA MET A 299 5.60 -13.95 -7.81
C MET A 299 5.21 -14.16 -6.34
N VAL A 300 5.14 -15.40 -5.86
CA VAL A 300 4.92 -15.66 -4.43
C VAL A 300 6.09 -15.12 -3.60
N CYS A 301 7.34 -15.31 -4.02
CA CYS A 301 8.50 -14.72 -3.36
C CYS A 301 8.47 -13.18 -3.39
N ALA A 302 8.04 -12.58 -4.50
CA ALA A 302 7.86 -11.13 -4.60
C ALA A 302 6.80 -10.61 -3.60
N VAL A 303 5.66 -11.30 -3.49
CA VAL A 303 4.64 -10.98 -2.47
C VAL A 303 5.22 -11.09 -1.06
N ILE A 304 5.89 -12.19 -0.73
CA ILE A 304 6.34 -12.45 0.65
C ILE A 304 7.54 -11.60 1.06
N PHE A 305 8.48 -11.31 0.17
CA PHE A 305 9.75 -10.68 0.52
C PHE A 305 9.97 -9.31 -0.13
N LEU A 306 9.70 -9.18 -1.44
CA LEU A 306 9.97 -7.92 -2.14
C LEU A 306 8.98 -6.84 -1.72
N LYS A 307 7.68 -7.12 -1.70
CA LYS A 307 6.66 -6.12 -1.37
C LYS A 307 6.81 -5.51 0.03
N PRO A 308 7.07 -6.28 1.11
CA PRO A 308 7.30 -5.62 2.39
C PRO A 308 8.68 -4.96 2.48
N ALA A 309 9.68 -5.42 1.71
CA ALA A 309 10.93 -4.68 1.60
C ALA A 309 10.70 -3.30 0.93
N MET A 310 9.91 -3.26 -0.14
CA MET A 310 9.51 -2.03 -0.80
C MET A 310 8.74 -1.10 0.13
N ALA A 311 7.84 -1.62 0.96
CA ALA A 311 7.14 -0.81 1.94
C ALA A 311 8.11 -0.07 2.87
N VAL A 312 9.15 -0.76 3.37
CA VAL A 312 10.19 -0.13 4.19
C VAL A 312 11.02 0.87 3.40
N LEU A 313 11.40 0.57 2.16
CA LEU A 313 12.11 1.52 1.29
C LEU A 313 11.27 2.77 0.97
N CYS A 314 9.96 2.63 0.91
CA CYS A 314 9.00 3.72 0.78
C CYS A 314 8.74 4.46 2.11
N GLY A 315 9.43 4.10 3.20
CA GLY A 315 9.30 4.76 4.50
C GLY A 315 8.03 4.41 5.27
N THR A 316 7.40 3.27 5.00
CA THR A 316 6.24 2.79 5.77
C THR A 316 6.49 1.42 6.42
N ASP A 317 6.09 1.31 7.68
CA ASP A 317 6.11 0.05 8.46
C ASP A 317 4.79 -0.71 8.37
N LYS A 318 3.76 -0.12 7.73
CA LYS A 318 2.45 -0.74 7.59
C LYS A 318 2.61 -2.07 6.87
N VAL A 319 2.08 -3.13 7.50
CA VAL A 319 2.18 -4.51 7.03
C VAL A 319 1.78 -4.56 5.55
N ALA A 320 2.77 -4.69 4.67
CA ALA A 320 2.54 -4.63 3.23
C ALA A 320 1.60 -5.76 2.75
N ASN A 321 1.49 -6.84 3.51
CA ASN A 321 0.58 -7.95 3.26
C ASN A 321 -0.34 -8.17 4.46
N PRO A 322 -1.50 -7.49 4.53
CA PRO A 322 -2.46 -7.75 5.58
C PRO A 322 -2.88 -9.23 5.54
N VAL A 323 -2.75 -9.90 6.68
CA VAL A 323 -3.26 -11.27 6.84
C VAL A 323 -4.73 -11.15 7.19
N LEU A 324 -5.59 -11.58 6.26
CA LEU A 324 -7.03 -11.66 6.50
C LEU A 324 -7.44 -13.09 6.83
N THR A 325 -8.70 -13.27 7.20
CA THR A 325 -9.27 -14.58 7.49
C THR A 325 -10.45 -14.85 6.56
N ALA A 326 -10.57 -16.08 6.07
CA ALA A 326 -11.68 -16.54 5.23
C ALA A 326 -12.10 -17.96 5.62
N LYS A 327 -13.37 -18.34 5.37
CA LYS A 327 -13.80 -19.74 5.49
C LYS A 327 -13.26 -20.53 4.31
N ILE A 328 -12.72 -21.72 4.52
CA ILE A 328 -12.24 -22.60 3.44
C ILE A 328 -13.41 -23.39 2.83
N SER A 329 -13.47 -23.53 1.51
CA SER A 329 -14.55 -24.30 0.86
C SER A 329 -14.34 -25.82 0.83
N CYS A 330 -13.13 -26.29 1.14
CA CYS A 330 -12.80 -27.71 1.11
C CYS A 330 -11.79 -28.10 2.19
N ASP A 331 -11.69 -29.40 2.44
CA ASP A 331 -10.71 -29.95 3.38
C ASP A 331 -9.28 -29.73 2.87
N LEU A 332 -8.40 -29.31 3.78
CA LEU A 332 -6.97 -29.26 3.53
C LEU A 332 -6.25 -30.25 4.44
N ARG A 333 -5.29 -30.97 3.87
CA ARG A 333 -4.43 -31.90 4.63
C ARG A 333 -3.54 -31.14 5.63
N GLN A 334 -2.95 -31.89 6.57
CA GLN A 334 -1.90 -31.38 7.44
C GLN A 334 -0.72 -30.85 6.59
N ASN A 335 -0.14 -29.73 7.02
CA ASN A 335 0.99 -29.13 6.33
C ASN A 335 2.34 -29.75 6.79
N ASP A 336 3.33 -29.72 5.91
CA ASP A 336 4.68 -30.19 6.21
C ASP A 336 5.54 -29.11 6.91
N ALA A 337 6.86 -29.29 6.95
CA ALA A 337 7.79 -28.37 7.61
C ALA A 337 7.96 -27.02 6.89
N ARG A 338 7.36 -26.85 5.70
CA ARG A 338 7.38 -25.60 4.94
C ARG A 338 6.15 -24.78 5.19
N GLU A 339 6.30 -23.48 5.12
CA GLU A 339 5.17 -22.56 5.01
C GLU A 339 4.57 -22.66 3.60
N ASP A 340 3.28 -22.98 3.49
CA ASP A 340 2.61 -23.20 2.20
C ASP A 340 1.72 -22.01 1.84
N TYR A 341 1.83 -21.58 0.59
CA TYR A 341 1.09 -20.46 0.01
C TYR A 341 0.23 -20.98 -1.14
N VAL A 342 -0.99 -21.41 -0.79
CA VAL A 342 -1.92 -22.10 -1.71
C VAL A 342 -2.77 -21.06 -2.43
N ARG A 343 -2.72 -21.04 -3.77
CA ARG A 343 -3.53 -20.08 -4.54
C ARG A 343 -5.01 -20.42 -4.41
N ALA A 344 -5.82 -19.40 -4.19
CA ALA A 344 -7.26 -19.53 -4.03
C ALA A 344 -8.02 -18.39 -4.72
N ARG A 345 -9.25 -18.71 -5.12
CA ARG A 345 -10.29 -17.73 -5.49
C ARG A 345 -11.06 -17.33 -4.24
N LEU A 346 -11.42 -16.06 -4.12
CA LEU A 346 -12.28 -15.56 -3.05
C LEU A 346 -13.69 -15.29 -3.60
N THR A 347 -14.71 -15.72 -2.84
CA THR A 347 -16.12 -15.39 -3.09
C THR A 347 -16.78 -14.92 -1.79
N LEU A 348 -17.99 -14.37 -1.87
CA LEU A 348 -18.83 -14.10 -0.70
C LEU A 348 -19.93 -15.16 -0.62
N ASP A 349 -20.26 -15.62 0.58
CA ASP A 349 -21.52 -16.33 0.83
C ASP A 349 -22.69 -15.35 1.00
N ASP A 350 -23.91 -15.87 1.16
CA ASP A 350 -25.14 -15.08 1.30
C ASP A 350 -25.14 -14.16 2.54
N GLU A 351 -24.32 -14.50 3.54
CA GLU A 351 -24.13 -13.73 4.77
C GLU A 351 -23.02 -12.67 4.63
N GLY A 352 -22.35 -12.62 3.47
CA GLY A 352 -21.23 -11.72 3.19
C GLY A 352 -19.90 -12.19 3.79
N THR A 353 -19.78 -13.46 4.19
CA THR A 353 -18.51 -14.05 4.64
C THR A 353 -17.63 -14.38 3.44
N VAL A 354 -16.34 -14.05 3.53
CA VAL A 354 -15.36 -14.42 2.51
C VAL A 354 -15.08 -15.92 2.56
N ILE A 355 -15.29 -16.59 1.43
CA ILE A 355 -14.98 -18.00 1.20
C ILE A 355 -13.74 -18.11 0.31
N ALA A 356 -12.72 -18.82 0.78
CA ALA A 356 -11.52 -19.14 0.01
C ALA A 356 -11.65 -20.53 -0.61
N THR A 357 -11.56 -20.61 -1.94
CA THR A 357 -11.57 -21.86 -2.70
C THR A 357 -10.20 -22.11 -3.33
N PRO A 358 -9.41 -23.07 -2.82
CA PRO A 358 -8.14 -23.46 -3.42
C PRO A 358 -8.32 -23.96 -4.85
N PHE A 359 -7.39 -23.61 -5.74
CA PHE A 359 -7.32 -24.26 -7.05
C PHE A 359 -6.87 -25.72 -6.90
N SER A 360 -7.44 -26.62 -7.70
CA SER A 360 -7.14 -28.05 -7.68
C SER A 360 -5.69 -28.37 -8.08
N ARG A 361 -5.07 -27.51 -8.90
CA ARG A 361 -3.66 -27.63 -9.31
C ARG A 361 -2.84 -26.48 -8.73
N GLN A 362 -1.78 -26.85 -8.01
CA GLN A 362 -0.89 -25.91 -7.31
C GLN A 362 0.56 -25.93 -7.84
N ASP A 363 0.76 -26.40 -9.08
CA ASP A 363 2.10 -26.47 -9.69
C ASP A 363 2.73 -25.06 -9.82
N SER A 364 4.01 -24.94 -9.51
CA SER A 364 4.73 -23.67 -9.52
C SER A 364 5.00 -23.07 -10.90
N ALA A 365 4.81 -23.83 -11.98
CA ALA A 365 4.94 -23.33 -13.35
C ALA A 365 3.62 -22.79 -13.93
N MET A 366 2.48 -23.00 -13.25
CA MET A 366 1.16 -22.64 -13.78
C MET A 366 0.79 -21.18 -13.53
N ILE A 367 1.33 -20.27 -14.35
CA ILE A 367 1.08 -18.83 -14.24
C ILE A 367 -0.39 -18.45 -14.45
N SER A 368 -1.14 -19.22 -15.25
CA SER A 368 -2.58 -18.99 -15.47
C SER A 368 -3.40 -19.17 -14.19
N VAL A 369 -3.01 -20.10 -13.31
CA VAL A 369 -3.65 -20.29 -12.01
C VAL A 369 -3.38 -19.09 -11.10
N LEU A 370 -2.15 -18.56 -11.14
CA LEU A 370 -1.83 -17.36 -10.37
C LEU A 370 -2.61 -16.14 -10.90
N GLY A 371 -2.70 -15.95 -12.22
CA GLY A 371 -3.47 -14.86 -12.82
C GLY A 371 -4.97 -14.91 -12.53
N ALA A 372 -5.51 -16.08 -12.17
CA ALA A 372 -6.90 -16.25 -11.77
C ALA A 372 -7.12 -16.21 -10.25
N ALA A 373 -6.04 -16.16 -9.46
CA ALA A 373 -6.11 -16.21 -8.00
C ALA A 373 -6.30 -14.83 -7.39
N ASP A 374 -7.12 -14.79 -6.34
CA ASP A 374 -7.40 -13.57 -5.58
C ASP A 374 -6.54 -13.50 -4.31
N ALA A 375 -6.13 -14.66 -3.77
CA ALA A 375 -5.35 -14.73 -2.55
C ALA A 375 -4.44 -15.97 -2.48
N LEU A 376 -3.50 -15.92 -1.54
CA LEU A 376 -2.72 -17.06 -1.08
C LEU A 376 -3.22 -17.48 0.30
N ILE A 377 -3.77 -18.69 0.43
CA ILE A 377 -4.01 -19.29 1.74
C ILE A 377 -2.66 -19.63 2.36
N ARG A 378 -2.40 -19.06 3.53
CA ARG A 378 -1.16 -19.20 4.27
C ARG A 378 -1.30 -20.35 5.27
N ARG A 379 -0.54 -21.42 5.07
CA ARG A 379 -0.45 -22.54 6.01
C ARG A 379 0.91 -22.52 6.69
N MET A 380 0.91 -22.30 8.00
CA MET A 380 2.14 -22.36 8.80
C MET A 380 2.77 -23.76 8.75
N PRO A 381 4.09 -23.88 8.95
CA PRO A 381 4.74 -25.17 9.14
C PRO A 381 4.01 -26.03 10.18
N HIS A 382 3.81 -27.31 9.85
CA HIS A 382 3.13 -28.29 10.71
C HIS A 382 1.67 -27.98 11.09
N ALA A 383 1.03 -27.01 10.43
CA ALA A 383 -0.38 -26.69 10.67
C ALA A 383 -1.28 -27.94 10.51
N PRO A 384 -2.22 -28.20 11.43
CA PRO A 384 -3.09 -29.37 11.40
C PRO A 384 -3.97 -29.40 10.13
N ALA A 385 -4.58 -30.54 9.84
CA ALA A 385 -5.60 -30.61 8.80
C ALA A 385 -6.78 -29.67 9.13
N VAL A 386 -7.40 -29.12 8.11
CA VAL A 386 -8.49 -28.15 8.22
C VAL A 386 -9.70 -28.72 7.48
N GLN A 387 -10.88 -28.67 8.08
CA GLN A 387 -12.12 -29.09 7.45
C GLN A 387 -12.77 -27.94 6.69
N ALA A 388 -13.56 -28.26 5.66
CA ALA A 388 -14.43 -27.31 4.98
C ALA A 388 -15.26 -26.49 5.98
N GLY A 389 -15.38 -25.18 5.73
CA GLY A 389 -16.08 -24.22 6.58
C GLY A 389 -15.21 -23.60 7.69
N ALA A 390 -14.04 -24.16 8.01
CA ALA A 390 -13.15 -23.60 9.02
C ALA A 390 -12.46 -22.32 8.52
N MET A 391 -12.07 -21.47 9.48
CA MET A 391 -11.35 -20.23 9.20
C MET A 391 -9.86 -20.50 8.90
N VAL A 392 -9.36 -19.87 7.83
CA VAL A 392 -7.95 -19.94 7.41
C VAL A 392 -7.39 -18.53 7.19
N SER A 393 -6.08 -18.38 7.42
CA SER A 393 -5.36 -17.15 7.10
C SER A 393 -5.12 -17.05 5.59
N ILE A 394 -5.36 -15.86 5.03
CA ILE A 394 -5.13 -15.56 3.62
C ILE A 394 -4.30 -14.28 3.47
N LEU A 395 -3.52 -14.23 2.40
CA LEU A 395 -2.82 -13.05 1.92
C LEU A 395 -3.51 -12.61 0.61
N PRO A 396 -4.28 -11.52 0.61
CA PRO A 396 -4.88 -11.00 -0.62
C PRO A 396 -3.79 -10.57 -1.61
N LEU A 397 -4.00 -10.91 -2.89
CA LEU A 397 -3.28 -10.31 -4.00
C LEU A 397 -3.96 -8.98 -4.35
N SER A 398 -3.29 -8.07 -5.06
CA SER A 398 -3.60 -6.62 -5.14
C SER A 398 -5.04 -6.25 -5.55
N ASN A 399 -5.83 -7.17 -6.12
CA ASN A 399 -7.23 -7.00 -6.52
C ASN A 399 -8.21 -8.00 -5.86
N GLY A 400 -7.75 -8.74 -4.86
CA GLY A 400 -8.39 -9.99 -4.43
C GLY A 400 -9.53 -9.88 -3.43
N LEU A 401 -9.89 -8.69 -2.95
CA LEU A 401 -11.07 -8.56 -2.10
C LEU A 401 -12.32 -8.69 -2.98
N PRO A 402 -13.21 -9.66 -2.69
CA PRO A 402 -14.38 -9.87 -3.52
C PRO A 402 -15.27 -8.62 -3.49
N SER A 403 -15.58 -8.08 -4.67
CA SER A 403 -16.70 -7.14 -4.81
C SER A 403 -18.01 -7.92 -4.70
N LYS A 404 -19.04 -7.34 -4.08
CA LYS A 404 -20.40 -7.87 -4.24
C LYS A 404 -20.74 -7.82 -5.73
N MET A 405 -21.13 -8.96 -6.30
CA MET A 405 -21.70 -9.02 -7.66
C MET A 405 -22.99 -8.22 -7.73
#